data_AF-A0A535SKQ0-F1
#
_entry.id   AF-A0A535SKQ0-F1
#
_cell.length_a   1.000
_cell.length_b   1.000
_cell.length_c   1.000
_cell.angle_alpha   90.00
_cell.angle_beta   90.00
_cell.angle_gamma   90.00
#
_symmetry.space_group_name_H-M   'P 1'
#
loop_
_entity.id
_entity.type
_entity.pdbx_description
1 polymer ?
#
loop_
_entity_poly.entity_id
_entity_poly.type
_entity_poly.pdbx_seq_one_letter_code
_entity_poly.pdbx_strand_id
1 'polypeptide(L)'
;MERDDEQTASLVEAVLASAKYRDISKELITRIAAQELRKRHNYREALKATKNKLHQVSGAYLDTREHYAQWLNELKMVTRSGNRQRLLDLCATMMTYHASTRERIAILPQFYAQIFSELPPIRSVLDLACGFNPLALPWMQLTGEEVAYYAYDIYHSMMDFLQEWLALMQVQGSAQVCDVVQTSPP
;
A
#
# COMPACT_ATOMS: atom_id res chain seq x y z
N MET A 1 -33.35 3.17 2.47
CA MET A 1 -32.17 3.95 2.03
C MET A 1 -31.59 4.68 3.23
N GLU A 2 -32.24 5.73 3.77
CA GLU A 2 -31.69 6.49 4.93
C GLU A 2 -31.32 5.62 6.14
N ARG A 3 -32.18 4.66 6.53
CA ARG A 3 -31.90 3.77 7.67
C ARG A 3 -30.73 2.79 7.42
N ASP A 4 -30.53 2.36 6.16
CA ASP A 4 -29.44 1.46 5.80
C ASP A 4 -28.11 2.23 5.73
N ASP A 5 -28.16 3.50 5.31
CA ASP A 5 -27.01 4.40 5.26
C ASP A 5 -26.56 4.79 6.68
N GLU A 6 -27.49 5.08 7.60
CA GLU A 6 -27.19 5.31 9.02
C GLU A 6 -26.56 4.08 9.70
N GLN A 7 -27.10 2.89 9.46
CA GLN A 7 -26.53 1.66 10.01
C GLN A 7 -25.14 1.36 9.45
N THR A 8 -24.91 1.63 8.17
CA THR A 8 -23.59 1.49 7.55
C THR A 8 -22.60 2.46 8.16
N ALA A 9 -22.97 3.74 8.30
CA ALA A 9 -22.12 4.75 8.93
C ALA A 9 -21.74 4.38 10.37
N SER A 10 -22.72 3.95 11.18
CA SER A 10 -22.48 3.50 12.57
C SER A 10 -21.53 2.30 12.64
N LEU A 11 -21.68 1.32 11.73
CA LEU A 11 -20.79 0.17 11.66
C LEU A 11 -19.36 0.58 11.29
N VAL A 12 -19.21 1.47 10.31
CA VAL A 12 -17.91 2.01 9.88
C VAL A 12 -17.20 2.70 11.05
N GLU A 13 -17.90 3.54 11.81
CA GLU A 13 -17.35 4.19 13.01
C GLU A 13 -16.89 3.16 14.05
N ALA A 14 -17.71 2.13 14.31
CA ALA A 14 -17.37 1.05 15.25
C ALA A 14 -16.15 0.21 14.79
N VAL A 15 -15.89 0.14 13.49
CA VAL A 15 -14.67 -0.47 12.94
C VAL A 15 -13.47 0.45 13.11
N LEU A 16 -13.58 1.72 12.72
CA LEU A 16 -12.51 2.73 12.79
C LEU A 16 -12.09 3.08 14.23
N ALA A 17 -12.98 2.91 15.20
CA ALA A 17 -12.65 3.05 16.62
C ALA A 17 -11.57 2.04 17.07
N SER A 18 -11.48 0.89 16.41
CA SER A 18 -10.41 -0.09 16.66
C SER A 18 -9.10 0.37 16.05
N ALA A 19 -8.05 0.49 16.87
CA ALA A 19 -6.71 0.88 16.43
C ALA A 19 -6.21 0.03 15.23
N LYS A 20 -6.55 -1.26 15.21
CA LYS A 20 -6.17 -2.21 14.15
C LYS A 20 -6.66 -1.83 12.74
N TYR A 21 -7.81 -1.19 12.62
CA TYR A 21 -8.44 -0.90 11.31
C TYR A 21 -8.45 0.58 10.97
N ARG A 22 -8.00 1.44 11.88
CA ARG A 22 -8.02 2.90 11.71
C ARG A 22 -7.18 3.38 10.52
N ASP A 23 -6.18 2.61 10.14
CA ASP A 23 -5.29 2.94 9.03
C ASP A 23 -5.78 2.43 7.67
N ILE A 24 -6.86 1.66 7.65
CA ILE A 24 -7.42 1.09 6.42
C ILE A 24 -8.38 2.11 5.78
N SER A 25 -8.42 2.12 4.44
CA SER A 25 -9.36 2.90 3.63
C SER A 25 -10.79 2.83 4.17
N LYS A 26 -11.35 4.01 4.46
CA LYS A 26 -12.76 4.16 4.84
C LYS A 26 -13.69 3.62 3.74
N GLU A 27 -13.30 3.76 2.48
CA GLU A 27 -14.07 3.31 1.33
C GLU A 27 -14.24 1.78 1.34
N LEU A 28 -13.12 1.07 1.54
CA LEU A 28 -13.10 -0.39 1.70
C LEU A 28 -13.97 -0.85 2.88
N ILE A 29 -13.82 -0.19 4.04
CA ILE A 29 -14.60 -0.52 5.24
C ILE A 29 -16.10 -0.30 4.97
N THR A 30 -16.47 0.81 4.32
CA THR A 30 -17.85 1.14 3.98
C THR A 30 -18.46 0.09 3.06
N ARG A 31 -17.73 -0.31 2.01
CA ARG A 31 -18.19 -1.36 1.09
C ARG A 31 -18.42 -2.69 1.81
N ILE A 32 -17.46 -3.15 2.61
CA ILE A 32 -17.58 -4.42 3.34
C ILE A 32 -18.73 -4.34 4.35
N ALA A 33 -18.85 -3.23 5.09
CA ALA A 33 -19.91 -2.99 6.06
C ALA A 33 -21.30 -3.09 5.40
N ALA A 34 -21.50 -2.38 4.29
CA ALA A 34 -22.76 -2.42 3.55
C ALA A 34 -23.10 -3.82 3.02
N GLN A 35 -22.09 -4.56 2.52
CA GLN A 35 -22.27 -5.93 2.06
C GLN A 35 -22.66 -6.88 3.20
N GLU A 36 -22.03 -6.77 4.36
CA GLU A 36 -22.31 -7.66 5.48
C GLU A 36 -23.63 -7.30 6.19
N LEU A 37 -24.01 -6.02 6.27
CA LEU A 37 -25.33 -5.61 6.77
C LEU A 37 -26.48 -6.21 5.95
N ARG A 38 -26.32 -6.33 4.63
CA ARG A 38 -27.32 -6.97 3.75
C ARG A 38 -27.40 -8.49 3.90
N LYS A 39 -26.31 -9.14 4.33
CA LYS A 39 -26.20 -10.62 4.41
C LYS A 39 -26.52 -11.18 5.78
N ARG A 40 -26.31 -10.42 6.86
CA ARG A 40 -26.39 -10.92 8.24
C ARG A 40 -27.72 -10.57 8.88
N HIS A 41 -28.08 -11.33 9.91
CA HIS A 41 -29.38 -11.19 10.56
C HIS A 41 -29.44 -10.00 11.52
N ASN A 42 -28.29 -9.57 12.05
CA ASN A 42 -28.22 -8.47 13.01
C ASN A 42 -26.89 -7.70 12.94
N TYR A 43 -26.89 -6.51 13.53
CA TYR A 43 -25.75 -5.59 13.56
C TYR A 43 -24.47 -6.22 14.15
N ARG A 44 -24.59 -7.02 15.23
CA ARG A 44 -23.43 -7.62 15.90
C ARG A 44 -22.73 -8.64 14.99
N GLU A 45 -23.49 -9.46 14.28
CA GLU A 45 -22.97 -10.38 13.28
C GLU A 45 -22.32 -9.64 12.11
N ALA A 46 -22.96 -8.59 11.58
CA ALA A 46 -22.41 -7.78 10.50
C ALA A 46 -21.07 -7.13 10.90
N LEU A 47 -20.99 -6.57 12.11
CA LEU A 47 -19.76 -5.97 12.64
C LEU A 47 -18.63 -7.02 12.76
N LYS A 48 -18.93 -8.19 13.33
CA LYS A 48 -17.97 -9.28 13.46
C LYS A 48 -17.49 -9.77 12.09
N ALA A 49 -18.42 -9.97 11.15
CA ALA A 49 -18.11 -10.41 9.80
C ALA A 49 -17.28 -9.37 9.04
N THR A 50 -17.59 -8.09 9.19
CA THR A 50 -16.81 -6.98 8.61
C THR A 50 -15.36 -7.01 9.11
N LYS A 51 -15.16 -7.09 10.43
CA LYS A 51 -13.81 -7.18 11.03
C LYS A 51 -13.06 -8.44 10.57
N ASN A 52 -13.74 -9.57 10.48
CA ASN A 52 -13.14 -10.81 9.98
C ASN A 52 -12.72 -10.68 8.51
N LYS A 53 -13.56 -10.07 7.67
CA LYS A 53 -13.25 -9.87 6.26
C LYS A 53 -12.09 -8.89 6.07
N LEU A 54 -12.08 -7.79 6.83
CA LEU A 54 -10.96 -6.86 6.88
C LEU A 54 -9.68 -7.60 7.27
N HIS A 55 -9.70 -8.43 8.31
CA HIS A 55 -8.52 -9.19 8.70
C HIS A 55 -7.99 -10.13 7.60
N GLN A 56 -8.87 -10.72 6.79
CA GLN A 56 -8.47 -11.57 5.65
C GLN A 56 -7.80 -10.77 4.53
N VAL A 57 -8.30 -9.57 4.23
CA VAL A 57 -7.81 -8.75 3.11
C VAL A 57 -6.69 -7.79 3.51
N SER A 58 -6.58 -7.47 4.80
CA SER A 58 -5.59 -6.54 5.34
C SER A 58 -4.21 -7.20 5.44
N GLY A 59 -4.08 -8.51 5.31
CA GLY A 59 -2.83 -9.19 5.67
C GLY A 59 -2.51 -9.00 7.16
N ALA A 60 -1.55 -9.77 7.66
CA ALA A 60 -1.00 -9.57 8.99
C ALA A 60 0.15 -8.57 8.91
N TYR A 61 0.22 -7.68 9.90
CA TYR A 61 1.33 -6.77 10.23
C TYR A 61 1.39 -5.43 9.52
N LEU A 62 0.93 -4.40 10.23
CA LEU A 62 1.47 -3.04 10.22
C LEU A 62 1.33 -2.48 11.65
N ASP A 63 2.24 -2.82 12.55
CA ASP A 63 2.47 -2.06 13.78
C ASP A 63 3.63 -1.09 13.50
N THR A 64 3.35 -0.04 12.71
CA THR A 64 4.36 0.54 11.82
C THR A 64 4.44 2.06 11.73
N ARG A 65 3.53 2.81 12.38
CA ARG A 65 3.63 4.28 12.33
C ARG A 65 4.96 4.79 12.88
N GLU A 66 5.49 4.14 13.91
CA GLU A 66 6.79 4.49 14.50
C GLU A 66 7.95 4.19 13.54
N HIS A 67 7.84 3.15 12.71
CA HIS A 67 8.90 2.73 11.79
C HIS A 67 9.03 3.66 10.57
N TYR A 68 7.93 4.19 10.02
CA TYR A 68 7.98 4.95 8.77
C TYR A 68 8.79 6.24 8.85
N ALA A 69 8.65 7.01 9.94
CA ALA A 69 9.41 8.24 10.10
C ALA A 69 10.91 7.98 10.22
N GLN A 70 11.29 6.92 10.96
CA GLN A 70 12.67 6.48 11.07
C GLN A 70 13.22 6.01 9.73
N TRP A 71 12.48 5.14 9.03
CA TRP A 71 12.86 4.62 7.72
C TRP A 71 13.07 5.73 6.70
N LEU A 72 12.18 6.73 6.67
CA LEU A 72 12.32 7.86 5.77
C LEU A 72 13.59 8.67 6.07
N ASN A 73 13.95 8.85 7.35
CA ASN A 73 15.21 9.50 7.73
C ASN A 73 16.44 8.69 7.28
N GLU A 74 16.42 7.37 7.44
CA GLU A 74 17.48 6.49 6.98
C GLU A 74 17.64 6.53 5.45
N LEU A 75 16.53 6.47 4.71
CA LEU A 75 16.50 6.59 3.26
C LEU A 75 17.06 7.95 2.80
N LYS A 76 16.68 9.05 3.47
CA LYS A 76 17.21 10.40 3.19
C LYS A 76 18.72 10.46 3.36
N MET A 77 19.26 9.89 4.43
CA MET A 77 20.71 9.86 4.69
C MET A 77 21.45 9.03 3.64
N VAL A 78 20.96 7.83 3.33
CA VAL A 78 21.60 6.93 2.36
C VAL A 78 21.53 7.51 0.94
N THR A 79 20.39 8.08 0.54
CA THR A 79 20.24 8.71 -0.79
C THR A 79 21.23 9.87 -0.96
N ARG A 80 21.38 10.73 0.06
CA ARG A 80 22.37 11.84 0.04
C ARG A 80 23.81 11.37 -0.05
N SER A 81 24.11 10.19 0.49
CA SER A 81 25.47 9.63 0.43
C SER A 81 25.86 9.11 -0.96
N GLY A 82 24.89 8.91 -1.87
CA GLY A 82 25.11 8.32 -3.19
C GLY A 82 25.51 6.83 -3.15
N ASN A 83 25.51 6.18 -1.98
CA ASN A 83 25.88 4.77 -1.87
C ASN A 83 24.74 3.85 -2.30
N ARG A 84 24.75 3.48 -3.59
CA ARG A 84 23.74 2.62 -4.21
C ARG A 84 23.59 1.27 -3.50
N GLN A 85 24.68 0.61 -3.09
CA GLN A 85 24.59 -0.69 -2.44
C GLN A 85 23.85 -0.58 -1.10
N ARG A 86 24.18 0.42 -0.30
CA ARG A 86 23.49 0.65 0.98
C ARG A 86 22.01 1.00 0.77
N LEU A 87 21.66 1.69 -0.32
CA LEU A 87 20.26 1.97 -0.66
C LEU A 87 19.50 0.67 -0.96
N LEU A 88 20.07 -0.20 -1.79
CA LEU A 88 19.49 -1.51 -2.11
C LEU A 88 19.31 -2.35 -0.84
N ASP A 89 20.33 -2.45 0.02
CA ASP A 89 20.28 -3.23 1.25
C ASP A 89 19.20 -2.70 2.21
N LEU A 90 19.08 -1.38 2.33
CA LEU A 90 18.10 -0.72 3.18
C LEU A 90 16.67 -0.94 2.67
N CYS A 91 16.43 -0.72 1.37
CA CYS A 91 15.14 -1.00 0.74
C CYS A 91 14.74 -2.46 0.90
N ALA A 92 15.67 -3.39 0.68
CA ALA A 92 15.41 -4.82 0.85
C ALA A 92 15.03 -5.16 2.31
N THR A 93 15.72 -4.56 3.29
CA THR A 93 15.40 -4.72 4.71
C THR A 93 13.97 -4.26 5.02
N MET A 94 13.58 -3.06 4.57
CA MET A 94 12.22 -2.55 4.78
C MET A 94 11.17 -3.41 4.09
N MET A 95 11.45 -3.93 2.89
CA MET A 95 10.57 -4.84 2.18
C MET A 95 10.32 -6.17 2.93
N THR A 96 11.15 -6.55 3.91
CA THR A 96 10.90 -7.75 4.74
C THR A 96 9.70 -7.62 5.69
N TYR A 97 9.28 -6.38 5.98
CA TYR A 97 8.17 -6.09 6.89
C TYR A 97 6.80 -6.32 6.26
N HIS A 98 6.74 -6.60 4.96
CA HIS A 98 5.52 -6.97 4.28
C HIS A 98 5.68 -8.35 3.63
N ALA A 99 4.75 -9.27 3.93
CA ALA A 99 4.90 -10.68 3.58
C ALA A 99 5.11 -10.90 2.07
N SER A 100 4.31 -10.22 1.22
CA SER A 100 4.37 -10.40 -0.23
C SER A 100 5.65 -9.83 -0.86
N THR A 101 6.28 -8.84 -0.24
CA THR A 101 7.55 -8.28 -0.74
C THR A 101 8.71 -9.09 -0.22
N ARG A 102 8.65 -9.57 1.03
CA ARG A 102 9.64 -10.46 1.62
C ARG A 102 9.90 -11.70 0.77
N GLU A 103 8.85 -12.31 0.25
CA GLU A 103 8.92 -13.49 -0.63
C GLU A 103 9.66 -13.21 -1.95
N ARG A 104 9.68 -11.95 -2.41
CA ARG A 104 10.22 -11.56 -3.72
C ARG A 104 11.64 -10.99 -3.69
N ILE A 105 12.17 -10.61 -2.51
CA ILE A 105 13.47 -9.93 -2.39
C ILE A 105 14.59 -10.65 -3.15
N ALA A 106 14.66 -11.98 -3.02
CA ALA A 106 15.74 -12.78 -3.61
C ALA A 106 15.76 -12.76 -5.16
N ILE A 107 14.64 -12.42 -5.80
CA ILE A 107 14.51 -12.43 -7.25
C ILE A 107 14.40 -11.02 -7.85
N LEU A 108 14.34 -9.93 -7.05
CA LEU A 108 14.13 -8.57 -7.55
C LEU A 108 15.11 -8.17 -8.67
N PRO A 109 16.44 -8.42 -8.56
CA PRO A 109 17.38 -8.02 -9.61
C PRO A 109 17.08 -8.69 -10.95
N GLN A 110 16.86 -10.01 -10.95
CA GLN A 110 16.60 -10.79 -12.16
C GLN A 110 15.20 -10.50 -12.70
N PHE A 111 14.21 -10.40 -11.82
CA PHE A 111 12.81 -10.15 -12.17
C PHE A 111 12.67 -8.85 -12.97
N TYR A 112 13.10 -7.71 -12.40
CA TYR A 112 12.94 -6.42 -13.07
C TYR A 112 13.80 -6.29 -14.32
N ALA A 113 15.03 -6.85 -14.32
CA ALA A 113 15.86 -6.86 -15.52
C ALA A 113 15.18 -7.63 -16.67
N GLN A 114 14.61 -8.80 -16.39
CA GLN A 114 13.97 -9.63 -17.41
C GLN A 114 12.68 -8.97 -17.92
N ILE A 115 11.76 -8.60 -17.03
CA ILE A 115 10.46 -8.06 -17.47
C ILE A 115 10.63 -6.76 -18.27
N PHE A 116 11.58 -5.90 -17.90
CA PHE A 116 11.78 -4.64 -18.61
C PHE A 116 12.53 -4.82 -19.93
N SER A 117 13.34 -5.87 -20.09
CA SER A 117 13.94 -6.22 -21.38
C SER A 117 12.92 -6.69 -22.43
N GLU A 118 11.79 -7.23 -21.97
CA GLU A 118 10.72 -7.76 -22.83
C GLU A 118 9.62 -6.73 -23.12
N LEU A 119 9.67 -5.56 -22.47
CA LEU A 119 8.70 -4.47 -22.63
C LEU A 119 9.26 -3.35 -23.51
N PRO A 120 8.38 -2.60 -24.22
CA PRO A 120 8.79 -1.34 -24.82
C PRO A 120 9.25 -0.34 -23.75
N PRO A 121 9.91 0.77 -24.14
CA PRO A 121 10.33 1.80 -23.19
C PRO A 121 9.19 2.24 -22.27
N ILE A 122 9.39 2.04 -20.97
CA ILE A 122 8.39 2.28 -19.94
C ILE A 122 8.27 3.78 -19.71
N ARG A 123 7.06 4.31 -19.88
CA ARG A 123 6.72 5.72 -19.61
C ARG A 123 5.95 5.90 -18.31
N SER A 124 5.25 4.85 -17.87
CA SER A 124 4.59 4.85 -16.59
C SER A 124 4.47 3.43 -16.03
N VAL A 125 4.39 3.34 -14.70
CA VAL A 125 4.09 2.12 -13.96
C VAL A 125 2.88 2.39 -13.09
N LEU A 126 1.87 1.52 -13.19
CA LEU A 126 0.71 1.49 -12.30
C LEU A 126 0.82 0.22 -11.43
N ASP A 127 1.07 0.40 -10.14
CA ASP A 127 1.23 -0.67 -9.16
C ASP A 127 0.02 -0.73 -8.22
N LEU A 128 -0.77 -1.79 -8.34
CA LEU A 128 -2.04 -1.98 -7.64
C LEU A 128 -1.89 -3.03 -6.53
N ALA A 129 -2.43 -2.73 -5.35
CA ALA A 129 -2.15 -3.50 -4.13
C ALA A 129 -0.63 -3.64 -3.93
N CYS A 130 0.06 -2.51 -4.04
CA CYS A 130 1.50 -2.46 -4.22
C CYS A 130 2.29 -2.94 -2.98
N GLY A 131 1.70 -2.91 -1.78
CA GLY A 131 2.42 -3.15 -0.54
C GLY A 131 3.67 -2.26 -0.46
N PHE A 132 4.82 -2.86 -0.15
CA PHE A 132 6.13 -2.18 -0.20
C PHE A 132 6.89 -2.34 -1.53
N ASN A 133 6.24 -2.79 -2.60
CA ASN A 133 6.90 -2.94 -3.90
C ASN A 133 7.49 -1.64 -4.48
N PRO A 134 6.98 -0.42 -4.20
CA PRO A 134 7.62 0.80 -4.67
C PRO A 134 9.05 1.01 -4.11
N LEU A 135 9.41 0.35 -2.99
CA LEU A 135 10.80 0.31 -2.51
C LEU A 135 11.74 -0.44 -3.46
N ALA A 136 11.21 -1.18 -4.45
CA ALA A 136 11.99 -1.87 -5.47
C ALA A 136 12.45 -0.95 -6.62
N LEU A 137 12.08 0.33 -6.62
CA LEU A 137 12.51 1.33 -7.62
C LEU A 137 14.03 1.29 -7.94
N PRO A 138 14.96 1.13 -6.97
CA PRO A 138 16.39 1.08 -7.27
C PRO A 138 16.79 -0.10 -8.17
N TRP A 139 16.04 -1.21 -8.19
CA TRP A 139 16.25 -2.35 -9.08
C TRP A 139 15.61 -2.16 -10.45
N MET A 140 14.54 -1.38 -10.54
CA MET A 140 13.80 -1.13 -11.78
C MET A 140 14.62 -0.36 -12.82
N GLN A 141 15.58 0.47 -12.39
CA GLN A 141 16.44 1.26 -13.30
C GLN A 141 15.64 1.97 -14.40
N LEU A 142 14.55 2.64 -14.04
CA LEU A 142 13.72 3.39 -14.98
C LEU A 142 14.57 4.54 -15.56
N THR A 143 15.07 4.37 -16.80
CA THR A 143 16.10 5.23 -17.40
C THR A 143 15.55 6.45 -18.16
N GLY A 144 14.33 6.90 -17.88
CA GLY A 144 13.69 8.02 -18.58
C GLY A 144 13.46 9.23 -17.67
N GLU A 145 13.71 10.44 -18.18
CA GLU A 145 13.50 11.71 -17.46
C GLU A 145 12.02 12.00 -17.15
N GLU A 146 11.09 11.21 -17.70
CA GLU A 146 9.63 11.39 -17.57
C GLU A 146 8.88 10.11 -17.17
N VAL A 147 9.52 9.16 -16.47
CA VAL A 147 8.80 7.97 -16.01
C VAL A 147 7.94 8.29 -14.78
N ALA A 148 6.63 8.07 -14.89
CA ALA A 148 5.69 8.22 -13.79
C ALA A 148 5.43 6.89 -13.07
N TYR A 149 5.33 6.91 -11.74
CA TYR A 149 5.03 5.75 -10.92
C TYR A 149 3.80 6.03 -10.04
N TYR A 150 2.75 5.25 -10.24
CA TYR A 150 1.49 5.37 -9.51
C TYR A 150 1.28 4.12 -8.65
N ALA A 151 1.29 4.30 -7.34
CA ALA A 151 1.14 3.25 -6.34
C ALA A 151 -0.21 3.35 -5.65
N TYR A 152 -0.93 2.23 -5.55
CA TYR A 152 -2.22 2.16 -4.88
C TYR A 152 -2.30 0.99 -3.93
N ASP A 153 -2.72 1.26 -2.69
CA ASP A 153 -3.03 0.26 -1.68
C ASP A 153 -4.11 0.77 -0.72
N ILE A 154 -4.51 -0.04 0.26
CA ILE A 154 -5.63 0.25 1.16
C ILE A 154 -5.21 0.92 2.47
N TYR A 155 -3.92 1.19 2.67
CA TYR A 155 -3.36 1.68 3.94
C TYR A 155 -2.87 3.12 3.89
N HIS A 156 -3.43 3.99 4.73
CA HIS A 156 -3.08 5.41 4.78
C HIS A 156 -1.62 5.66 5.12
N SER A 157 -1.14 5.15 6.26
CA SER A 157 0.23 5.44 6.71
C SER A 157 1.29 4.88 5.75
N MET A 158 0.99 3.73 5.12
CA MET A 158 1.88 3.13 4.12
C MET A 158 1.95 3.99 2.86
N MET A 159 0.82 4.47 2.35
CA MET A 159 0.82 5.32 1.15
C MET A 159 1.48 6.67 1.41
N ASP A 160 1.29 7.28 2.59
CA ASP A 160 1.99 8.51 2.97
C ASP A 160 3.52 8.30 2.97
N PHE A 161 3.99 7.19 3.55
CA PHE A 161 5.41 6.81 3.52
C PHE A 161 5.94 6.61 2.09
N LEU A 162 5.19 5.89 1.25
CA LEU A 162 5.61 5.64 -0.12
C LEU A 162 5.59 6.91 -0.98
N GLN A 163 4.68 7.84 -0.72
CA GLN A 163 4.63 9.14 -1.40
C GLN A 163 5.90 9.95 -1.14
N GLU A 164 6.36 9.99 0.11
CA GLU A 164 7.63 10.62 0.50
C GLU A 164 8.84 9.92 -0.12
N TRP A 165 8.78 8.58 -0.23
CA TRP A 165 9.81 7.79 -0.90
C TRP A 165 9.91 8.10 -2.41
N LEU A 166 8.78 8.18 -3.11
CA LEU A 166 8.75 8.56 -4.54
C LEU A 166 9.38 9.95 -4.75
N ALA A 167 9.03 10.91 -3.89
CA ALA A 167 9.60 12.25 -3.91
C ALA A 167 11.12 12.25 -3.66
N LEU A 168 11.60 11.41 -2.73
CA LEU A 168 13.03 11.27 -2.45
C LEU A 168 13.81 10.69 -3.64
N MET A 169 13.21 9.74 -4.36
CA MET A 169 13.77 9.16 -5.57
C MET A 169 13.62 10.04 -6.81
N GLN A 170 12.98 11.21 -6.69
CA GLN A 170 12.70 12.14 -7.79
C GLN A 170 11.93 11.51 -8.95
N VAL A 171 11.05 10.55 -8.63
CA VAL A 171 10.18 9.89 -9.61
C VAL A 171 8.83 10.63 -9.65
N GLN A 172 8.35 10.96 -10.85
CA GLN A 172 7.03 11.57 -11.01
C GLN A 172 5.92 10.58 -10.61
N GLY A 173 4.77 11.07 -10.16
CA GLY A 173 3.60 10.23 -9.84
C GLY A 173 3.16 10.36 -8.39
N SER A 174 2.42 9.36 -7.91
CA SER A 174 1.76 9.42 -6.60
C SER A 174 1.63 8.05 -5.94
N ALA A 175 1.59 8.05 -4.60
CA ALA A 175 1.16 6.90 -3.82
C ALA A 175 -0.12 7.28 -3.08
N GLN A 176 -1.21 6.55 -3.32
CA GLN A 176 -2.54 6.95 -2.87
C GLN A 176 -3.34 5.77 -2.34
N VAL A 177 -4.19 6.05 -1.35
CA VAL A 177 -5.12 5.06 -0.84
C VAL A 177 -6.24 4.83 -1.85
N CYS A 178 -6.47 3.59 -2.24
CA CYS A 178 -7.55 3.23 -3.16
C CYS A 178 -8.04 1.80 -2.92
N ASP A 179 -9.37 1.63 -2.85
CA ASP A 179 -10.00 0.33 -3.05
C ASP A 179 -10.25 0.12 -4.55
N VAL A 180 -9.31 -0.53 -5.23
CA VAL A 180 -9.33 -0.76 -6.69
C VAL A 180 -10.54 -1.57 -7.17
N VAL A 181 -11.31 -2.18 -6.25
CA VAL A 181 -12.57 -2.87 -6.57
C VAL A 181 -13.72 -1.88 -6.78
N GLN A 182 -13.65 -0.68 -6.19
CA GLN A 182 -14.68 0.36 -6.33
C GLN A 182 -14.30 1.45 -7.31
N THR A 183 -13.02 1.83 -7.31
CA THR A 183 -12.55 3.01 -8.01
C THR A 183 -11.44 2.59 -8.96
N SER A 184 -11.56 2.97 -10.23
CA SER A 184 -10.45 2.84 -11.17
C SER A 184 -9.43 3.94 -10.86
N PRO A 185 -8.17 3.59 -10.58
CA PRO A 185 -7.10 4.56 -10.62
C PRO A 185 -7.04 5.26 -11.99
N PRO A 186 -6.54 6.51 -12.04
CA PRO A 186 -6.40 7.29 -13.26
C PRO A 186 -5.49 6.64 -14.30
#